data_AF-A0A3B9PCF1-F1
#
_entry.id   AF-A0A3B9PCF1-F1
#
_cell.length_a   1.000
_cell.length_b   1.000
_cell.length_c   1.000
_cell.angle_alpha   90.00
_cell.angle_beta   90.00
_cell.angle_gamma   90.00
#
_symmetry.space_group_name_H-M   'P 1'
#
loop_
_entity.id
_entity.type
_entity.pdbx_description
1 polymer ?
#
loop_
_entity_poly.entity_id
_entity_poly.type
_entity_poly.pdbx_seq_one_letter_code
_entity_poly.pdbx_strand_id
1 'polypeptide(L)' 'MNNPIKRRTCVFVVRIWAEYLNEQPPCWRGILEGSEPGEQSPFTSLEEMRDLIEQKTLSVINTGDESK' A
#
# COMPACT_ATOMS: atom_id res chain seq x y z
N MET A 1 18.15 8.06 -28.78
CA MET A 1 16.69 7.96 -28.63
C MET A 1 16.38 8.12 -27.15
N ASN A 2 15.74 9.21 -26.74
CA ASN A 2 15.29 9.37 -25.36
C ASN A 2 14.02 8.55 -25.17
N ASN A 3 14.14 7.41 -24.49
CA ASN A 3 12.95 6.71 -24.03
C ASN A 3 12.18 7.66 -23.08
N PRO A 4 10.90 7.97 -23.34
CA PRO A 4 10.13 8.76 -22.41
C PRO A 4 10.06 8.02 -21.07
N ILE A 5 10.38 8.73 -19.98
CA ILE A 5 10.26 8.19 -18.63
C ILE A 5 8.78 7.83 -18.41
N LYS A 6 8.47 6.55 -18.27
CA LYS A 6 7.13 6.09 -17.94
C LYS A 6 6.83 6.49 -16.50
N ARG A 7 5.99 7.50 -16.29
CA ARG A 7 5.47 7.87 -14.97
C ARG A 7 4.32 6.95 -14.62
N ARG A 8 4.38 6.31 -13.45
CA ARG A 8 3.28 5.56 -12.86
C ARG A 8 2.87 6.23 -11.55
N THR A 9 1.57 6.23 -11.27
CA THR A 9 1.00 6.78 -10.03
C THR A 9 0.23 5.65 -9.36
N CYS A 10 0.54 5.39 -8.09
CA CYS A 10 -0.23 4.48 -7.24
C CYS A 10 -0.93 5.33 -6.16
N VAL A 11 -2.18 5.00 -5.87
CA VAL A 11 -3.00 5.67 -4.86
C VAL A 11 -3.57 4.60 -3.93
N PHE A 12 -3.48 4.83 -2.64
CA PHE A 12 -4.01 3.99 -1.59
C PHE A 12 -4.55 4.85 -0.45
N VAL A 13 -5.46 4.31 0.34
CA VAL A 13 -5.98 4.97 1.55
C VAL A 13 -5.48 4.21 2.76
N VAL A 14 -4.82 4.92 3.67
CA VAL A 14 -4.37 4.36 4.95
C VAL A 14 -5.35 4.77 6.03
N ARG A 15 -6.00 3.79 6.66
CA ARG A 15 -6.82 3.98 7.86
C ARG A 15 -6.02 3.54 9.08
N ILE A 16 -5.85 4.44 10.03
CA ILE A 16 -5.15 4.18 11.29
C ILE A 16 -6.11 4.48 12.43
N TRP A 17 -6.22 3.55 13.37
CA TRP A 17 -6.92 3.81 14.63
C TRP A 17 -5.99 4.59 15.55
N ALA A 18 -6.35 5.87 15.79
CA ALA A 18 -5.51 6.82 16.51
C ALA A 18 -5.29 6.44 17.98
N GLU A 19 -6.26 5.73 18.55
CA GLU A 19 -6.28 5.21 19.91
C GLU A 19 -5.11 4.26 20.20
N TYR A 20 -4.57 3.59 19.17
CA TYR A 20 -3.50 2.61 19.31
C TYR A 20 -2.14 3.09 18.80
N LEU A 21 -1.97 4.42 18.67
CA LEU A 21 -0.67 4.98 18.32
C LEU A 21 0.33 4.88 19.48
N ASN A 22 -0.15 5.01 20.72
CA ASN A 22 0.65 5.00 21.95
C ASN A 22 0.28 3.85 22.93
N GLU A 23 -0.76 3.08 22.61
CA GLU A 23 -1.22 1.93 23.40
C GLU A 23 -0.98 0.63 22.63
N GLN A 24 -0.96 -0.51 23.33
CA GLN A 24 -0.86 -1.82 22.69
C GLN A 24 -2.09 -2.01 21.78
N PRO A 25 -1.92 -2.11 20.45
CA PRO A 25 -3.07 -2.23 19.55
C PRO A 25 -3.84 -3.53 19.86
N PRO A 26 -5.17 -3.56 19.67
CA PRO A 26 -5.87 -4.82 19.47
C PRO A 26 -5.30 -5.48 18.21
N CYS A 27 -5.75 -6.68 17.89
CA CYS A 27 -5.16 -7.52 16.83
C CYS A 27 -4.74 -6.79 15.54
N TRP A 28 -5.36 -5.67 15.15
CA TRP A 28 -4.92 -4.77 14.06
C TRP A 28 -4.75 -3.30 14.51
N ARG A 29 -3.78 -2.61 13.90
CA ARG A 29 -3.44 -1.19 14.08
C ARG A 29 -3.96 -0.29 12.94
N GLY A 30 -4.23 -0.86 11.77
CA GLY A 30 -4.82 -0.14 10.65
C GLY A 30 -5.22 -1.05 9.50
N ILE A 31 -5.74 -0.43 8.43
CA ILE A 31 -6.03 -1.08 7.15
C ILE A 31 -5.47 -0.21 6.03
N LEU A 32 -4.81 -0.85 5.07
CA LEU A 32 -4.45 -0.28 3.79
C LEU A 32 -5.50 -0.68 2.75
N GLU A 33 -6.22 0.30 2.21
CA GLU A 33 -7.17 0.08 1.11
C GLU A 33 -6.47 0.33 -0.22
N GLY A 34 -6.57 -0.65 -1.12
CA GLY A 34 -6.05 -0.55 -2.48
C GLY A 34 -7.00 0.18 -3.43
N SER A 35 -6.71 0.10 -4.73
CA SER A 35 -7.50 0.80 -5.76
C SER A 35 -8.79 0.05 -6.12
N GLU A 36 -8.84 -1.26 -5.87
CA GLU A 36 -10.02 -2.06 -6.18
C GLU A 36 -10.99 -2.13 -5.00
N PRO A 37 -12.32 -2.05 -5.25
CA PRO A 37 -13.31 -2.24 -4.20
C PRO A 37 -13.12 -3.59 -3.48
N GLY A 38 -12.97 -3.55 -2.16
CA GLY A 38 -12.76 -4.76 -1.35
C GLY A 38 -11.30 -5.16 -1.16
N GLU A 39 -10.35 -4.49 -1.84
CA GLU A 39 -8.92 -4.69 -1.61
C GLU A 39 -8.52 -4.03 -0.28
N GLN A 40 -8.49 -4.84 0.79
CA GLN A 40 -8.11 -4.39 2.13
C GLN A 40 -6.98 -5.26 2.67
N SER A 41 -5.95 -4.62 3.20
CA SER A 41 -4.82 -5.29 3.85
C SER A 41 -4.68 -4.75 5.28
N PRO A 42 -5.20 -5.47 6.30
CA PRO A 42 -5.00 -5.07 7.69
C PRO A 42 -3.52 -5.17 8.05
N PHE A 43 -3.07 -4.32 8.98
CA PHE A 43 -1.72 -4.36 9.53
C PHE A 43 -1.75 -4.13 11.03
N THR A 44 -0.76 -4.68 11.73
CA THR A 44 -0.60 -4.68 13.18
C THR A 44 0.46 -3.71 13.66
N SER A 45 1.38 -3.32 12.77
CA SER A 45 2.49 -2.42 13.06
C SER A 45 2.70 -1.39 11.95
N LEU A 46 3.41 -0.30 12.26
CA LEU A 46 3.78 0.71 11.25
C LEU A 46 4.83 0.17 10.27
N GLU A 47 5.64 -0.79 10.70
CA GLU A 47 6.60 -1.48 9.83
C GLU A 47 5.88 -2.32 8.78
N GLU A 48 4.91 -3.12 9.21
CA GLU A 48 4.05 -3.91 8.31
C GLU A 48 3.28 -3.00 7.34
N MET A 49 2.79 -1.84 7.80
CA MET A 49 2.16 -0.84 6.92
C MET A 49 3.11 -0.37 5.81
N ARG A 50 4.37 -0.04 6.16
CA ARG A 50 5.37 0.39 5.19
C ARG A 50 5.64 -0.71 4.16
N ASP A 51 5.81 -1.93 4.62
CA ASP A 51 6.12 -3.06 3.75
C ASP A 51 4.96 -3.36 2.79
N LEU A 52 3.70 -3.24 3.26
CA LEU A 52 2.52 -3.36 2.41
C LEU A 52 2.45 -2.27 1.33
N ILE A 53 2.78 -1.01 1.68
CA ILE A 53 2.81 0.10 0.72
C ILE A 53 3.88 -0.16 -0.35
N GLU A 54 5.07 -0.61 0.04
CA GLU A 54 6.15 -0.92 -0.88
C GLU A 54 5.76 -2.07 -1.83
N GLN A 55 5.22 -3.17 -1.29
CA GLN A 55 4.75 -4.31 -2.08
C GLN A 55 3.68 -3.91 -3.10
N LYS A 56 2.66 -3.14 -2.69
CA LYS A 56 1.60 -2.67 -3.60
C LYS A 56 2.16 -1.73 -4.67
N THR A 57 3.07 -0.84 -4.29
CA THR A 57 3.72 0.10 -5.21
C THR A 57 4.54 -0.66 -6.26
N LEU A 58 5.36 -1.63 -5.85
CA LEU A 58 6.16 -2.47 -6.75
C LEU A 58 5.28 -3.31 -7.67
N SER A 59 4.17 -3.85 -7.18
CA SER A 59 3.19 -4.56 -8.01
C SER A 59 2.71 -3.68 -9.17
N VAL A 60 2.22 -2.46 -8.88
CA VAL A 60 1.78 -1.50 -9.91
C VAL A 60 2.90 -1.12 -10.89
N ILE A 61 4.15 -1.08 -10.42
CA ILE A 61 5.32 -0.80 -11.27
C ILE A 61 5.70 -1.99 -12.16
N ASN A 62 5.39 -3.23 -11.76
CA ASN A 62 5.77 -4.42 -12.53
C ASN A 62 4.68 -4.88 -13.51
N THR A 63 3.39 -4.72 -13.20
CA THR A 63 2.28 -5.24 -14.06
C THR A 63 2.22 -4.63 -15.46
N GLY A 64 2.75 -3.41 -15.66
CA GLY A 64 2.77 -2.73 -16.96
C GLY A 64 3.93 -3.09 -17.90
N ASP A 65 4.79 -4.06 -17.57
CA ASP A 65 5.86 -4.54 -18.46
C ASP A 65 5.53 -5.83 -19.22
N GLU A 66 4.46 -6.56 -18.84
CA GLU A 66 4.08 -7.83 -19.50
C GLU A 66 3.09 -7.65 -20.67
N SER A 67 2.73 -6.41 -21.01
CA SER A 67 1.93 -6.11 -22.21
C SER A 67 2.82 -5.63 -23.36
N LYS A 68 3.54 -6.56 -24.00
CA LYS A 68 4.13 -6.36 -25.33
C LYS A 68 4.09 -7.64 -26.14
#